data_AF-A0AAQ4CU37-F1
#
_entry.id   AF-A0AAQ4CU37-F1
#
_cell.length_a   1.000
_cell.length_b   1.000
_cell.length_c   1.000
_cell.angle_alpha   90.00
_cell.angle_beta   90.00
_cell.angle_gamma   90.00
#
_symmetry.space_group_name_H-M   'P 1'
#
loop_
_entity.id
_entity.type
_entity.pdbx_description
1 polymer ?
#
loop_
_entity_poly.entity_id
_entity_poly.type
_entity_poly.pdbx_seq_one_letter_code
_entity_poly.pdbx_strand_id
1 'polypeptide(L)' 'MLVKVDKKGRVYLPKEVREKFKSEEFFLVALPSGILLVPRVDDPLKALEEEGKKLSNVDIKVLRKVIQGEAEKEVGLR' A
#
# COMPACT_ATOMS: atom_id res chain seq x y z
N MET A 1 5.76 3.66 -15.95
CA MET A 1 4.66 3.52 -16.92
C MET A 1 3.90 4.84 -16.94
N LEU A 2 3.71 5.45 -18.11
CA LEU A 2 2.98 6.71 -18.23
C LEU A 2 1.54 6.42 -18.63
N VAL A 3 0.58 6.94 -17.86
CA VAL A 3 -0.86 6.84 -18.13
C VAL A 3 -1.45 8.24 -18.25
N LYS A 4 -2.48 8.39 -19.08
CA LYS A 4 -3.16 9.68 -19.29
C LYS A 4 -4.48 9.71 -18.55
N VAL A 5 -4.80 10.87 -18.00
CA VAL A 5 -6.13 11.17 -17.46
C VAL A 5 -7.03 11.53 -18.63
N ASP A 6 -8.20 10.90 -18.72
CA ASP A 6 -9.16 11.24 -19.76
C ASP A 6 -9.94 12.53 -19.44
N LYS A 7 -10.80 12.99 -20.36
CA LYS A 7 -11.60 14.21 -20.18
C LYS A 7 -12.57 14.17 -18.99
N LYS A 8 -12.84 12.98 -18.43
CA LYS A 8 -13.72 12.78 -17.27
C LYS A 8 -12.92 12.61 -15.97
N GLY A 9 -11.60 12.78 -16.00
CA GLY A 9 -10.74 12.63 -14.82
C GLY A 9 -10.38 11.18 -14.49
N ARG A 10 -10.63 10.21 -15.39
CA ARG A 10 -10.37 8.80 -15.12
C ARG A 10 -8.95 8.42 -15.53
N VAL A 11 -8.29 7.62 -14.69
CA VAL A 11 -7.02 6.96 -15.01
C VAL A 11 -7.31 5.49 -15.30
N TYR A 12 -6.95 5.03 -16.50
CA TYR A 12 -7.05 3.61 -16.83
C TYR A 12 -5.90 2.83 -16.17
N LEU A 13 -6.23 1.81 -15.37
CA LEU A 13 -5.26 0.87 -14.81
C LEU A 13 -4.99 -0.27 -15.81
N PRO A 14 -3.76 -0.40 -16.33
CA PRO A 14 -3.42 -1.49 -17.24
C PRO A 14 -3.62 -2.86 -16.62
N LYS A 15 -3.88 -3.87 -17.47
CA LYS A 15 -4.20 -5.24 -17.05
C LYS A 15 -3.17 -5.80 -16.06
N GLU A 16 -1.88 -5.62 -16.35
CA GLU A 16 -0.76 -6.04 -15.51
C GLU A 16 -0.78 -5.44 -14.09
N VAL A 17 -1.37 -4.25 -13.93
CA VAL A 17 -1.55 -3.63 -12.61
C VAL A 17 -2.78 -4.20 -11.93
N ARG A 18 -3.90 -4.33 -12.67
CA ARG A 18 -5.16 -4.87 -12.13
C ARG A 18 -4.99 -6.29 -11.61
N GLU A 19 -4.26 -7.16 -12.32
CA GLU A 19 -4.06 -8.57 -11.92
C GLU A 19 -3.23 -8.74 -10.66
N LYS A 20 -2.46 -7.71 -10.24
CA LYS A 20 -1.72 -7.75 -8.97
C LYS A 20 -2.62 -7.60 -7.74
N PHE A 21 -3.81 -7.03 -7.92
CA PHE A 21 -4.73 -6.75 -6.83
C PHE A 21 -5.98 -7.60 -7.00
N LYS A 22 -6.45 -8.19 -5.89
CA LYS A 22 -7.70 -8.97 -5.87
C LYS A 22 -8.95 -8.10 -5.70
N SER A 23 -8.78 -6.77 -5.62
CA SER A 23 -9.85 -5.82 -5.32
C SER A 23 -10.21 -4.98 -6.55
N GLU A 24 -11.51 -4.75 -6.73
CA GLU A 24 -12.05 -3.84 -7.75
C GLU A 24 -12.30 -2.43 -7.21
N GLU A 25 -12.23 -2.26 -5.88
CA GLU A 25 -12.44 -0.98 -5.19
C GLU A 25 -11.14 -0.50 -4.55
N PHE A 26 -10.89 0.81 -4.63
CA PHE A 26 -9.68 1.41 -4.07
C PHE A 26 -10.01 2.68 -3.31
N PHE A 27 -9.35 2.86 -2.16
CA PHE A 27 -9.29 4.16 -1.51
C PHE A 27 -8.31 5.06 -2.26
N LEU A 28 -8.76 6.26 -2.61
CA LEU A 28 -7.91 7.30 -3.18
C LEU A 28 -7.44 8.23 -2.06
N VAL A 29 -6.13 8.22 -1.81
CA VAL A 29 -5.49 9.06 -0.80
C VAL A 29 -4.66 10.13 -1.49
N ALA A 30 -4.93 11.40 -1.18
CA ALA A 30 -4.14 12.52 -1.65
C ALA A 30 -2.96 12.77 -0.69
N LEU A 31 -1.75 12.81 -1.24
CA LEU A 31 -0.51 13.09 -0.54
C LEU A 31 0.14 14.36 -1.13
N PRO A 32 1.05 15.04 -0.42
CA PRO A 32 1.75 16.20 -0.96
C PRO A 32 2.50 15.93 -2.27
N SER A 33 2.99 14.69 -2.45
CA SER A 33 3.76 14.25 -3.62
C SER A 33 2.94 13.59 -4.72
N GLY A 34 1.63 13.35 -4.52
CA GLY A 34 0.80 12.67 -5.51
C GLY A 34 -0.44 11.98 -4.93
N ILE A 35 -0.88 10.91 -5.59
CA ILE A 35 -2.01 10.10 -5.15
C ILE A 35 -1.57 8.66 -4.88
N LEU A 36 -2.18 8.04 -3.89
CA LEU A 36 -2.03 6.61 -3.59
C LEU A 36 -3.39 5.93 -3.75
N LEU A 37 -3.41 4.81 -4.48
CA LEU A 37 -4.57 3.93 -4.57
C LEU A 37 -4.33 2.71 -3.68
N VAL A 38 -5.16 2.55 -2.64
CA VAL A 38 -5.06 1.44 -1.70
C VAL A 38 -6.23 0.48 -1.93
N PRO A 39 -5.99 -0.81 -2.27
CA PRO A 39 -7.07 -1.74 -2.53
C PRO A 39 -7.93 -1.92 -1.29
N ARG A 40 -9.25 -1.86 -1.45
CA ARG A 40 -10.19 -2.18 -0.38
C ARG A 40 -10.14 -3.69 -0.13
N VAL A 41 -9.98 -4.07 1.13
CA VAL A 41 -10.11 -5.44 1.59
C VAL A 41 -11.51 -5.65 2.17
N ASP A 42 -12.12 -6.80 1.88
CA ASP A 42 -13.49 -7.09 2.35
C ASP A 42 -13.56 -7.19 3.87
N ASP A 43 -12.55 -7.83 4.46
CA ASP A 43 -12.39 -7.98 5.91
C ASP A 43 -11.00 -7.47 6.33
N PRO A 44 -10.90 -6.19 6.76
CA PRO A 44 -9.64 -5.59 7.17
C PRO A 44 -8.98 -6.28 8.36
N LEU A 45 -9.79 -6.79 9.30
CA LEU A 45 -9.26 -7.44 10.51
C LEU A 45 -8.65 -8.78 10.15
N LYS A 46 -9.38 -9.60 9.39
CA LYS A 46 -8.86 -10.89 8.93
C LYS A 46 -7.63 -10.73 8.04
N ALA A 47 -7.62 -9.74 7.15
CA ALA A 47 -6.44 -9.45 6.33
C ALA A 47 -5.23 -9.07 7.20
N LEU A 48 -5.44 -8.24 8.23
CA LEU A 48 -4.40 -7.85 9.17
C LEU A 48 -3.89 -9.05 10.00
N GLU A 49 -4.77 -9.93 10.45
CA GLU A 49 -4.41 -11.15 11.17
C GLU A 49 -3.56 -12.10 10.31
N GLU A 50 -3.96 -12.34 9.06
CA GLU A 50 -3.21 -13.18 8.12
C GLU A 50 -1.83 -12.60 7.80
N GLU A 51 -1.72 -11.28 7.68
CA GLU A 51 -0.43 -10.62 7.51
C GLU A 51 0.42 -10.71 8.79
N GLY A 52 -0.20 -10.55 9.96
CA GLY A 52 0.45 -10.70 11.26
C GLY A 52 1.05 -12.10 11.48
N LYS A 53 0.39 -13.16 10.99
CA LYS A 53 0.91 -14.54 11.05
C LYS A 53 2.22 -14.73 10.27
N LYS A 54 2.53 -13.87 9.29
CA LYS A 54 3.77 -13.94 8.52
C LYS A 54 4.94 -13.27 9.23
N LEU A 55 4.68 -12.47 10.26
CA LEU A 55 5.73 -11.82 11.03
C LEU A 55 6.55 -12.86 11.78
N SER A 56 7.87 -12.63 11.85
CA SER A 56 8.75 -13.47 12.64
C SER A 56 8.43 -13.31 14.12
N ASN A 57 8.68 -14.37 14.90
CA ASN A 57 8.47 -14.38 16.35
C ASN A 57 9.58 -13.59 17.05
N VAL A 58 9.60 -12.28 16.84
CA VAL A 58 10.56 -11.33 17.40
C VAL A 58 9.86 -10.41 18.40
N ASP A 59 10.62 -9.98 19.41
CA ASP A 59 10.10 -9.05 20.42
C ASP A 59 9.60 -7.75 19.79
N ILE A 60 8.46 -7.25 20.27
CA ILE A 60 7.82 -6.05 19.74
C ILE A 60 8.74 -4.82 19.74
N LYS A 61 9.67 -4.71 20.69
CA LYS A 61 10.65 -3.61 20.74
C LYS A 61 11.62 -3.69 19.57
N VAL A 62 12.01 -4.90 19.17
CA VAL A 62 12.88 -5.14 18.01
C VAL A 62 12.13 -4.79 16.72
N LEU A 63 10.89 -5.27 16.56
CA LEU A 63 10.03 -4.91 15.42
C LEU A 63 9.89 -3.41 15.27
N ARG A 64 9.62 -2.69 16.36
CA ARG A 64 9.49 -1.22 16.34
C ARG A 64 10.74 -0.53 15.83
N LYS A 65 11.92 -0.98 16.28
CA LYS A 65 13.21 -0.46 15.81
C LYS A 65 13.41 -0.70 14.31
N VAL A 66 13.07 -1.89 13.82
CA VAL A 66 13.20 -2.24 12.40
C VAL A 66 12.26 -1.40 11.55
N ILE A 67 10.97 -1.33 11.91
CA ILE A 67 9.96 -0.53 11.19
C ILE A 67 10.39 0.94 11.12
N GLN A 68 10.85 1.50 12.24
CA GLN A 68 11.28 2.90 12.28
C GLN A 68 12.53 3.14 11.42
N GLY A 69 13.50 2.22 11.44
CA GLY A 69 14.69 2.31 10.60
C GLY A 69 14.37 2.22 9.10
N GLU A 70 13.44 1.35 8.69
CA GLU A 70 13.00 1.26 7.30
C GLU A 70 12.21 2.49 6.86
N ALA A 71 11.30 3.00 7.71
CA ALA A 71 10.57 4.23 7.43
C ALA A 71 11.53 5.42 7.22
N GLU A 72 12.53 5.59 8.11
CA GLU A 72 13.54 6.64 7.99
C GLU A 72 14.31 6.58 6.66
N LYS A 73 14.64 5.37 6.17
CA LYS A 73 15.28 5.18 4.86
C LYS A 73 14.36 5.56 3.70
N GLU A 74 13.09 5.16 3.73
CA GLU A 74 12.13 5.46 2.66
C GLU A 74 11.89 6.96 2.48
N VAL A 75 11.87 7.75 3.56
CA VAL A 75 11.78 9.22 3.50
C VAL A 75 13.13 9.93 3.33
N GLY A 76 14.24 9.18 3.21
CA GLY A 76 15.57 9.75 2.97
C GLY A 76 16.14 10.54 4.17
N LEU A 77 15.73 10.21 5.39
CA LEU A 77 16.23 10.84 6.62
C LEU A 77 17.56 10.22 7.10
N ARG A 78 17.98 9.07 6.52
CA ARG A 78 19.27 8.40 6.71
C ARG A 78 19.71 7.65 5.47
#